data_AF-A0A7J9YTG6-F1
#
_entry.id   AF-A0A7J9YTG6-F1
#
_cell.length_a   1.000
_cell.length_b   1.000
_cell.length_c   1.000
_cell.angle_alpha   90.00
_cell.angle_beta   90.00
_cell.angle_gamma   90.00
#
_symmetry.space_group_name_H-M   'P 1'
#
loop_
_entity.id
_entity.type
_entity.pdbx_description
1 polymer ?
#
loop_
_entity_poly.entity_id
_entity_poly.type
_entity_poly.pdbx_seq_one_letter_code
_entity_poly.pdbx_strand_id
1 'polypeptide(L)'
;MTPEPERVVLGRDDLRRTLVRIAHEIVEKNPDAEAAIASEPQPVAAPAPAMALVGIHTRGAVIARRLHALVGELTGSEVPLGDLDISFYRDDLPGRDPAAQPVVHSSHLDFDLDGRTVVLVDDVLFTGRTARAAIDALFDYGRPERVQLAVLADRGHRQLPIRPDYVGKNLPTARDERVFVRLEEIDEVDEVAIERTTAVGAAATKEDG
;
A
#
# COMPACT_ATOMS: atom_id res chain seq x y z
N MET A 1 9.64 -9.03 -31.43
CA MET A 1 9.18 -7.64 -31.19
C MET A 1 10.00 -7.14 -30.00
N THR A 2 10.86 -6.15 -30.21
CA THR A 2 11.70 -5.60 -29.13
C THR A 2 10.79 -4.99 -28.06
N PRO A 3 11.01 -5.24 -26.75
CA PRO A 3 10.24 -4.58 -25.71
C PRO A 3 10.33 -3.06 -25.91
N GLU A 4 9.20 -2.37 -25.83
CA GLU A 4 9.20 -0.90 -25.82
C GLU A 4 9.97 -0.43 -24.58
N PRO A 5 10.78 0.64 -24.70
CA PRO A 5 11.59 1.11 -23.59
C PRO A 5 10.69 1.55 -22.43
N GLU A 6 11.11 1.20 -21.22
CA GLU A 6 10.45 1.61 -19.99
C GLU A 6 10.31 3.13 -19.92
N ARG A 7 9.11 3.59 -19.53
CA ARG A 7 8.78 5.02 -19.42
C ARG A 7 8.61 5.41 -17.96
N VAL A 8 9.55 6.20 -17.44
CA VAL A 8 9.43 6.84 -16.11
C VAL A 8 8.30 7.87 -16.13
N VAL A 9 7.36 7.75 -15.21
CA VAL A 9 6.19 8.62 -15.05
C VAL A 9 6.22 9.48 -13.78
N LEU A 10 7.04 9.10 -12.80
CA LEU A 10 7.37 9.88 -11.60
C LEU A 10 8.85 9.68 -11.30
N GLY A 11 9.63 10.76 -11.24
CA GLY A 11 10.99 10.71 -10.72
C GLY A 11 11.04 11.02 -9.22
N ARG A 12 12.24 11.00 -8.64
CA ARG A 12 12.51 11.28 -7.21
C ARG A 12 11.77 12.50 -6.65
N ASP A 13 11.89 13.64 -7.32
CA ASP A 13 11.24 14.88 -6.87
C ASP A 13 9.70 14.82 -6.97
N ASP A 14 9.17 14.14 -7.98
CA ASP A 14 7.72 13.95 -8.12
C ASP A 14 7.18 13.03 -7.03
N LEU A 15 7.90 11.93 -6.75
CA LEU A 15 7.55 10.98 -5.70
C LEU A 15 7.53 11.67 -4.34
N ARG A 16 8.57 12.45 -4.01
CA ARG A 16 8.63 13.25 -2.79
C ARG A 16 7.43 14.20 -2.65
N ARG A 17 7.13 15.01 -3.67
CA ARG A 17 5.96 15.91 -3.66
C ARG A 17 4.64 15.15 -3.51
N THR A 18 4.54 13.98 -4.14
CA THR A 18 3.36 13.12 -4.10
C THR A 18 3.12 12.58 -2.69
N LEU A 19 4.16 12.10 -2.01
CA LEU A 19 4.06 11.62 -0.63
C LEU A 19 3.69 12.73 0.34
N VAL A 20 4.27 13.93 0.19
CA VAL A 20 3.90 15.11 1.00
C VAL A 20 2.41 15.42 0.84
N ARG A 21 1.88 15.42 -0.39
CA ARG A 21 0.45 15.63 -0.62
C ARG A 21 -0.41 14.55 0.03
N ILE A 22 -0.05 13.27 -0.11
CA ILE A 22 -0.78 12.17 0.54
C ILE A 22 -0.78 12.36 2.07
N ALA A 23 0.35 12.71 2.67
CA ALA A 23 0.44 12.94 4.11
C ALA A 23 -0.50 14.07 4.58
N HIS A 24 -0.55 15.19 3.85
CA HIS A 24 -1.52 16.26 4.13
C HIS A 24 -2.97 15.77 4.04
N GLU A 25 -3.33 15.03 2.98
CA GLU A 25 -4.69 14.49 2.82
C GLU A 25 -5.05 13.52 3.95
N ILE A 26 -4.10 12.68 4.40
CA ILE A 26 -4.29 11.76 5.52
C ILE A 26 -4.62 12.54 6.79
N VAL A 27 -3.85 13.58 7.12
CA VAL A 27 -4.07 14.40 8.32
C VAL A 27 -5.41 15.15 8.23
N GLU A 28 -5.71 15.77 7.09
CA GLU A 28 -6.95 16.54 6.90
C GLU A 28 -8.22 15.67 7.05
N LYS A 29 -8.19 14.44 6.54
CA LYS A 29 -9.33 13.52 6.64
C LYS A 29 -9.44 12.80 7.99
N ASN A 30 -8.44 12.92 8.86
CA ASN A 30 -8.37 12.26 10.16
C ASN A 30 -8.01 13.29 11.26
N PRO A 31 -8.88 14.28 11.56
CA PRO A 31 -8.58 15.36 12.51
C PRO A 31 -8.33 14.86 13.94
N ASP A 32 -8.91 13.71 14.31
CA ASP A 32 -8.68 13.08 15.61
C ASP A 32 -7.26 12.48 15.76
N ALA A 33 -6.43 12.54 14.71
CA ALA A 33 -5.01 12.24 14.81
C ALA A 33 -4.28 13.18 15.79
N GLU A 34 -4.78 14.40 16.00
CA GLU A 34 -4.23 15.37 16.96
C GLU A 34 -4.69 15.13 18.42
N ALA A 35 -5.74 14.32 18.63
CA ALA A 35 -6.42 14.19 19.94
C ALA A 35 -5.64 13.41 21.02
N ALA A 36 -4.37 13.05 20.77
CA ALA A 36 -3.50 12.37 21.73
C ALA A 36 -3.00 13.27 22.88
N ILE A 37 -3.43 14.54 22.94
CA ILE A 37 -3.04 15.49 24.00
C ILE A 37 -4.28 15.99 24.78
N ALA A 38 -5.04 15.07 25.36
CA ALA A 38 -5.95 15.42 26.45
C ALA A 38 -5.19 15.28 27.79
N SER A 39 -4.67 16.42 28.26
CA SER A 39 -4.06 16.61 29.56
C SER A 39 -5.06 16.31 30.69
N GLU A 40 -5.18 15.07 31.14
CA GLU A 40 -5.39 14.66 32.55
C GLU A 40 -5.10 13.15 32.70
N PRO A 41 -4.43 12.71 33.78
CA PRO A 41 -4.27 11.30 34.07
C PRO A 41 -5.63 10.67 34.42
N GLN A 42 -6.31 10.09 33.43
CA GLN A 42 -7.43 9.19 33.68
C GLN A 42 -6.89 7.83 34.15
N PRO A 43 -7.32 7.32 35.31
CA PRO A 43 -6.85 6.05 35.85
C PRO A 43 -7.64 4.90 35.21
N VAL A 44 -7.43 4.64 33.91
CA VAL A 44 -7.52 3.34 33.20
C VAL A 44 -7.34 3.59 31.68
N ALA A 45 -6.13 3.34 31.16
CA ALA A 45 -5.71 3.38 29.75
C ALA A 45 -5.85 4.74 29.00
N ALA A 46 -4.72 5.34 28.62
CA ALA A 46 -4.66 6.60 27.87
C ALA A 46 -5.26 6.47 26.45
N PRO A 47 -6.00 7.47 25.92
CA PRO A 47 -6.39 7.47 24.52
C PRO A 47 -5.16 7.80 23.66
N ALA A 48 -4.53 6.76 23.12
CA ALA A 48 -3.52 6.86 22.06
C ALA A 48 -4.16 7.37 20.74
N PRO A 49 -3.40 8.00 19.82
CA PRO A 49 -3.95 8.70 18.66
C PRO A 49 -4.88 7.80 17.83
N ALA A 50 -6.01 8.36 17.37
CA ALA A 50 -7.11 7.61 16.77
C ALA A 50 -6.76 6.92 15.44
N MET A 51 -5.58 7.19 14.86
CA MET A 51 -5.15 6.71 13.55
C MET A 51 -3.86 5.89 13.64
N ALA A 52 -3.73 4.86 12.80
CA ALA A 52 -2.52 4.09 12.58
C ALA A 52 -2.20 3.94 11.08
N LEU A 53 -0.92 3.84 10.74
CA LEU A 53 -0.44 3.52 9.39
C LEU A 53 0.01 2.05 9.33
N VAL A 54 -0.45 1.31 8.34
CA VAL A 54 -0.08 -0.10 8.16
C VAL A 54 0.35 -0.34 6.72
N GLY A 55 1.62 -0.62 6.51
CA GLY A 55 2.15 -0.87 5.18
C GLY A 55 2.05 -2.33 4.75
N ILE A 56 1.62 -2.56 3.51
CA ILE A 56 1.56 -3.90 2.93
C ILE A 56 2.94 -4.25 2.36
N HIS A 57 3.46 -5.42 2.69
CA HIS A 57 4.78 -5.82 2.21
C HIS A 57 4.83 -6.02 0.68
N THR A 58 5.92 -5.62 0.02
CA THR A 58 7.18 -5.10 0.59
C THR A 58 7.28 -3.57 0.49
N ARG A 59 6.96 -2.99 -0.69
CA ARG A 59 7.14 -1.55 -0.96
C ARG A 59 6.12 -0.68 -0.24
N GLY A 60 4.90 -1.18 0.00
CA GLY A 60 3.90 -0.50 0.81
C GLY A 60 4.40 -0.22 2.24
N ALA A 61 5.16 -1.14 2.84
CA ALA A 61 5.82 -0.93 4.15
C ALA A 61 6.89 0.18 4.13
N VAL A 62 7.65 0.30 3.04
CA VAL A 62 8.61 1.40 2.87
C VAL A 62 7.88 2.74 2.72
N ILE A 63 6.83 2.78 1.89
CA ILE A 63 6.02 3.99 1.70
C ILE A 63 5.33 4.38 3.00
N ALA A 64 4.81 3.43 3.79
CA ALA A 64 4.22 3.67 5.09
C ALA A 64 5.20 4.33 6.06
N ARG A 65 6.45 3.88 6.11
CA ARG A 65 7.52 4.52 6.90
C ARG A 65 7.78 5.96 6.47
N ARG A 66 7.83 6.24 5.17
CA ARG A 66 8.00 7.61 4.66
C ARG A 66 6.80 8.50 5.02
N LEU A 67 5.58 7.98 4.87
CA LEU A 67 4.36 8.70 5.26
C LEU A 67 4.29 8.92 6.76
N HIS A 68 4.72 7.96 7.59
CA HIS A 68 4.77 8.09 9.05
C HIS A 68 5.62 9.29 9.46
N ALA A 69 6.83 9.44 8.89
CA ALA A 69 7.68 10.60 9.18
C ALA A 69 6.98 11.93 8.83
N LEU A 70 6.39 12.01 7.63
CA LEU A 70 5.68 13.21 7.17
C LEU A 70 4.44 13.53 8.01
N VAL A 71 3.64 12.53 8.35
CA VAL A 71 2.46 12.69 9.22
C VAL A 71 2.88 13.12 10.63
N GLY A 72 3.98 12.56 11.15
CA GLY A 72 4.52 12.95 12.45
C GLY A 72 4.98 14.41 12.48
N GLU A 73 5.64 14.87 11.42
CA GLU A 73 6.01 16.29 11.26
C GLU A 73 4.79 17.22 11.20
N LEU A 74 3.74 16.81 10.49
CA LEU A 74 2.52 17.62 10.31
C LEU A 74 1.66 17.70 11.57
N THR A 75 1.57 16.61 12.34
CA THR A 75 0.72 16.53 13.54
C THR A 75 1.47 16.90 14.83
N GLY A 76 2.81 16.92 14.80
CA GLY A 76 3.65 17.10 15.99
C GLY A 76 3.65 15.90 16.94
N SER A 77 3.14 14.74 16.51
CA SER A 77 3.06 13.51 17.32
C SER A 77 3.28 12.26 16.45
N GLU A 78 3.84 11.19 17.02
CA GLU A 78 3.96 9.92 16.30
C GLU A 78 2.64 9.16 16.29
N VAL A 79 2.29 8.59 15.13
CA VAL A 79 1.14 7.70 14.97
C VAL A 79 1.63 6.25 14.94
N PRO A 80 0.91 5.27 15.50
CA PRO A 80 1.30 3.87 15.40
C PRO A 80 1.57 3.46 13.96
N LEU A 81 2.68 2.77 13.76
CA LEU A 81 3.13 2.26 12.48
C LEU A 81 3.32 0.75 12.58
N GLY A 82 2.80 0.02 11.61
CA GLY A 82 3.04 -1.40 11.46
C GLY A 82 3.10 -1.85 10.01
N ASP A 83 3.22 -3.16 9.82
CA ASP A 83 3.27 -3.79 8.52
C ASP A 83 2.57 -5.15 8.49
N LEU A 84 2.03 -5.48 7.32
CA LEU A 84 1.31 -6.72 7.05
C LEU A 84 1.96 -7.47 5.91
N ASP A 85 2.39 -8.70 6.17
CA ASP A 85 2.68 -9.65 5.10
C ASP A 85 1.44 -10.47 4.79
N ILE A 86 0.93 -10.27 3.59
CA ILE A 86 -0.25 -10.97 3.08
C ILE A 86 0.14 -12.14 2.17
N SER A 87 1.41 -12.56 2.16
CA SER A 87 1.92 -13.59 1.25
C SER A 87 1.17 -14.92 1.32
N PHE A 88 0.58 -15.27 2.47
CA PHE A 88 -0.32 -16.42 2.64
C PHE A 88 -1.73 -16.22 2.07
N TYR A 89 -2.21 -14.98 1.98
CA TYR A 89 -3.52 -14.63 1.42
C TYR A 89 -3.45 -14.43 -0.11
N ARG A 90 -2.25 -14.55 -0.72
CA ARG A 90 -2.00 -14.34 -2.16
C ARG A 90 -2.40 -15.53 -3.04
N ASP A 91 -2.81 -16.66 -2.49
CA ASP A 91 -3.12 -17.88 -3.26
C ASP A 91 -4.29 -17.68 -4.25
N ASP A 92 -5.11 -16.65 -4.05
CA ASP A 92 -6.20 -16.25 -4.95
C ASP A 92 -5.76 -15.30 -6.11
N LEU A 93 -4.47 -15.02 -6.27
CA LEU A 93 -3.94 -14.14 -7.33
C LEU A 93 -3.61 -14.90 -8.63
N PRO A 94 -4.29 -14.61 -9.76
CA PRO A 94 -3.95 -15.22 -11.04
C PRO A 94 -2.56 -14.80 -11.53
N GLY A 95 -1.75 -15.77 -11.98
CA GLY A 95 -0.43 -15.54 -12.60
C GLY A 95 0.78 -15.90 -11.74
N ARG A 96 0.57 -16.52 -10.57
CA ARG A 96 1.66 -17.08 -9.78
C ARG A 96 2.04 -18.48 -10.29
N ASP A 97 3.34 -18.75 -10.38
CA ASP A 97 3.85 -20.10 -10.54
C ASP A 97 3.51 -20.90 -9.26
N PRO A 98 2.70 -21.98 -9.34
CA PRO A 98 2.40 -22.83 -8.20
C PRO A 98 3.64 -23.43 -7.52
N ALA A 99 4.78 -23.47 -8.21
CA ALA A 99 6.06 -23.93 -7.66
C ALA A 99 6.83 -22.85 -6.88
N ALA A 100 6.47 -21.57 -7.00
CA ALA A 100 7.14 -20.47 -6.31
C ALA A 100 6.58 -20.30 -4.89
N GLN A 101 7.26 -20.91 -3.91
CA GLN A 101 6.93 -20.75 -2.49
C GLN A 101 6.90 -19.25 -2.11
N PRO A 102 5.90 -18.78 -1.34
CA PRO A 102 5.92 -17.44 -0.80
C PRO A 102 7.14 -17.23 0.07
N VAL A 103 7.89 -16.16 -0.22
CA VAL A 103 8.78 -15.57 0.78
C VAL A 103 7.87 -14.96 1.82
N VAL A 104 7.80 -15.59 2.99
CA VAL A 104 7.00 -15.14 4.11
C VAL A 104 7.85 -14.18 4.93
N HIS A 105 7.36 -12.96 5.10
CA HIS A 105 7.81 -11.99 6.07
C HIS A 105 6.90 -12.06 7.31
N SER A 106 7.43 -11.66 8.46
CA SER A 106 6.60 -11.48 9.65
C SER A 106 5.80 -10.17 9.51
N SER A 107 4.51 -10.21 9.85
CA SER A 107 3.71 -9.00 10.09
C SER A 107 4.04 -8.43 11.47
N HIS A 108 4.09 -7.11 11.59
CA HIS A 108 4.36 -6.41 12.85
C HIS A 108 3.27 -5.37 13.13
N LEU A 109 2.42 -5.67 14.11
CA LEU A 109 1.35 -4.80 14.58
C LEU A 109 1.41 -4.76 16.11
N ASP A 110 2.45 -4.09 16.63
CA ASP A 110 2.74 -4.01 18.07
C ASP A 110 1.87 -2.98 18.80
N PHE A 111 0.64 -2.79 18.34
CA PHE A 111 -0.35 -1.87 18.88
C PHE A 111 -1.75 -2.43 18.69
N ASP A 112 -2.66 -2.04 19.58
CA ASP A 112 -4.07 -2.42 19.50
C ASP A 112 -4.74 -1.75 18.29
N LEU A 113 -5.49 -2.49 17.48
CA LEU A 113 -6.24 -1.95 16.35
C LEU A 113 -7.67 -1.55 16.73
N ASP A 114 -8.18 -2.01 17.88
CA ASP A 114 -9.57 -1.85 18.26
C ASP A 114 -9.97 -0.36 18.32
N GLY A 115 -11.02 -0.02 17.58
CA GLY A 115 -11.55 1.35 17.54
C GLY A 115 -10.68 2.39 16.81
N ARG A 116 -9.60 1.98 16.13
CA ARG A 116 -8.75 2.91 15.38
C ARG A 116 -9.18 3.08 13.92
N THR A 117 -8.85 4.23 13.34
CA THR A 117 -8.76 4.39 11.89
C THR A 117 -7.42 3.86 11.40
N VAL A 118 -7.42 2.83 10.57
CA VAL A 118 -6.21 2.24 10.00
C VAL A 118 -6.08 2.67 8.54
N VAL A 119 -4.97 3.31 8.18
CA VAL A 119 -4.62 3.60 6.79
C VAL A 119 -3.69 2.51 6.28
N LEU A 120 -4.22 1.62 5.46
CA LEU A 120 -3.42 0.66 4.71
C LEU A 120 -2.63 1.39 3.62
N VAL A 121 -1.37 1.05 3.45
CA VAL A 121 -0.47 1.68 2.47
C VAL A 121 0.08 0.63 1.51
N ASP A 122 -0.13 0.83 0.21
CA ASP A 122 0.38 -0.03 -0.86
C ASP A 122 1.11 0.80 -1.94
N ASP A 123 1.93 0.16 -2.75
CA ASP A 123 2.62 0.84 -3.85
C ASP A 123 1.69 1.05 -5.05
N VAL A 124 1.00 0.00 -5.50
CA VAL A 124 0.17 0.03 -6.72
C VAL A 124 -1.16 -0.67 -6.50
N LEU A 125 -2.26 0.07 -6.67
CA LEU A 125 -3.60 -0.53 -6.74
C LEU A 125 -3.93 -0.98 -8.17
N PHE A 126 -4.12 -2.31 -8.33
CA PHE A 126 -4.52 -2.95 -9.59
C PHE A 126 -5.91 -3.58 -9.50
N THR A 127 -6.01 -4.91 -9.36
CA THR A 127 -7.30 -5.63 -9.29
C THR A 127 -8.07 -5.41 -7.99
N GLY A 128 -7.37 -4.99 -6.93
CA GLY A 128 -7.89 -4.83 -5.57
C GLY A 128 -7.70 -6.04 -4.65
N ARG A 129 -7.19 -7.17 -5.17
CA ARG A 129 -7.05 -8.41 -4.38
C ARG A 129 -6.04 -8.29 -3.23
N THR A 130 -4.91 -7.61 -3.44
CA THR A 130 -3.92 -7.30 -2.39
C THR A 130 -4.55 -6.51 -1.24
N ALA A 131 -5.27 -5.42 -1.57
CA ALA A 131 -5.96 -4.61 -0.57
C ALA A 131 -7.04 -5.40 0.18
N ARG A 132 -7.82 -6.23 -0.52
CA ARG A 132 -8.80 -7.13 0.11
C ARG A 132 -8.14 -8.08 1.10
N ALA A 133 -7.07 -8.76 0.69
CA ALA A 133 -6.31 -9.66 1.54
C ALA A 133 -5.72 -8.95 2.76
N ALA A 134 -5.22 -7.71 2.60
CA ALA A 134 -4.73 -6.91 3.72
C ALA A 134 -5.84 -6.50 4.69
N ILE A 135 -7.04 -6.16 4.19
CA ILE A 135 -8.21 -5.92 5.03
C ILE A 135 -8.56 -7.21 5.81
N ASP A 136 -8.68 -8.34 5.12
CA ASP A 136 -9.00 -9.64 5.74
C ASP A 136 -7.97 -9.97 6.83
N ALA A 137 -6.67 -9.84 6.56
CA ALA A 137 -5.60 -10.06 7.53
C ALA A 137 -5.64 -9.08 8.70
N LEU A 138 -5.94 -7.80 8.48
CA LEU A 138 -6.04 -6.80 9.55
C LEU A 138 -7.09 -7.19 10.61
N PHE A 139 -8.20 -7.81 10.18
CA PHE A 139 -9.25 -8.31 11.08
C PHE A 139 -8.82 -9.55 11.88
N ASP A 140 -7.69 -10.19 11.59
CA ASP A 140 -7.14 -11.23 12.45
C ASP A 140 -6.40 -10.62 13.66
N TYR A 141 -6.02 -9.34 13.59
CA TYR A 141 -5.28 -8.62 14.65
C TYR A 141 -6.16 -7.70 15.52
N GLY A 142 -7.36 -7.34 15.06
CA GLY A 142 -8.29 -6.53 15.84
C GLY A 142 -9.49 -6.02 15.04
N ARG A 143 -10.19 -5.01 15.57
CA ARG A 143 -11.44 -4.46 15.04
C ARG A 143 -11.31 -2.94 14.87
N PRO A 144 -10.66 -2.47 13.78
CA PRO A 144 -10.59 -1.05 13.49
C PRO A 144 -11.98 -0.46 13.29
N GLU A 145 -12.18 0.80 13.72
CA GLU A 145 -13.41 1.55 13.46
C GLU A 145 -13.55 1.85 11.96
N ARG A 146 -12.42 2.17 11.31
CA ARG A 146 -12.36 2.53 9.90
C ARG A 146 -11.10 1.97 9.27
N VAL A 147 -11.21 1.48 8.04
CA VAL A 147 -10.05 1.13 7.21
C VAL A 147 -10.05 2.03 5.98
N GLN A 148 -8.95 2.73 5.77
CA GLN A 148 -8.67 3.57 4.61
C GLN A 148 -7.51 2.96 3.80
N LEU A 149 -7.39 3.35 2.54
CA LEU A 149 -6.32 2.87 1.65
C LEU A 149 -5.60 4.04 0.97
N ALA A 150 -4.29 4.13 1.18
CA ALA A 150 -3.37 5.01 0.47
C ALA A 150 -2.52 4.21 -0.51
N VAL A 151 -2.45 4.66 -1.76
CA VAL A 151 -1.58 4.06 -2.78
C VAL A 151 -0.76 5.10 -3.52
N LEU A 152 0.49 4.77 -3.83
CA LEU A 152 1.33 5.66 -4.64
C LEU A 152 0.80 5.75 -6.08
N ALA A 153 0.39 4.63 -6.67
CA ALA A 153 -0.19 4.58 -8.00
C ALA A 153 -1.51 3.82 -8.06
N ASP A 154 -2.49 4.38 -8.76
CA ASP A 154 -3.70 3.67 -9.16
C ASP A 154 -3.66 3.40 -10.65
N ARG A 155 -3.58 2.13 -11.04
CA ARG A 155 -3.46 1.73 -12.45
C ARG A 155 -4.76 1.25 -13.10
N GLY A 156 -5.88 1.34 -12.38
CA GLY A 156 -7.20 0.89 -12.85
C GLY A 156 -7.37 -0.64 -12.85
N HIS A 157 -8.27 -1.15 -13.72
CA HIS A 157 -8.58 -2.57 -13.93
C HIS A 157 -9.09 -3.33 -12.68
N ARG A 158 -9.89 -2.65 -11.86
CA ARG A 158 -10.52 -3.25 -10.68
C ARG A 158 -11.32 -4.49 -11.03
N GLN A 159 -11.16 -5.51 -10.20
CA GLN A 159 -11.99 -6.72 -10.17
C GLN A 159 -12.81 -6.82 -8.88
N LEU A 160 -12.45 -6.03 -7.88
CA LEU A 160 -13.18 -5.87 -6.62
C LEU A 160 -13.61 -4.41 -6.48
N PRO A 161 -14.72 -4.11 -5.76
CA PRO A 161 -15.23 -2.76 -5.56
C PRO A 161 -14.38 -1.97 -4.54
N ILE A 162 -13.06 -2.02 -4.67
CA ILE A 162 -12.09 -1.36 -3.78
C ILE A 162 -11.58 -0.10 -4.45
N ARG A 163 -11.71 1.02 -3.74
CA ARG A 163 -11.19 2.32 -4.14
C ARG A 163 -10.27 2.84 -3.04
N PRO A 164 -9.14 3.44 -3.40
CA PRO A 164 -8.25 4.08 -2.46
C PRO A 164 -8.84 5.43 -2.03
N ASP A 165 -8.64 5.79 -0.77
CA ASP A 165 -8.98 7.09 -0.21
C ASP A 165 -7.93 8.16 -0.58
N TYR A 166 -6.68 7.71 -0.79
CA TYR A 166 -5.55 8.55 -1.13
C TYR A 166 -4.80 7.95 -2.31
N VAL A 167 -4.62 8.75 -3.36
CA VAL A 167 -3.94 8.32 -4.59
C VAL A 167 -2.80 9.27 -4.89
N GLY A 168 -1.60 8.73 -5.05
CA GLY A 168 -0.44 9.49 -5.50
C GLY A 168 -0.59 9.92 -6.96
N LYS A 169 -0.80 8.96 -7.86
CA LYS A 169 -1.08 9.24 -9.27
C LYS A 169 -2.02 8.20 -9.89
N ASN A 170 -3.03 8.69 -10.61
CA ASN A 170 -3.81 7.85 -11.50
C ASN A 170 -3.02 7.62 -12.80
N LEU A 171 -2.74 6.36 -13.11
CA LEU A 171 -1.98 5.92 -14.28
C LEU A 171 -2.89 5.06 -15.16
N PRO A 172 -3.55 5.62 -16.18
CA PRO A 172 -4.25 4.82 -17.17
C PRO A 172 -3.24 3.89 -17.84
N THR A 173 -3.42 2.57 -17.66
CA THR A 173 -2.55 1.54 -18.24
C THR A 173 -3.36 0.61 -19.13
N ALA A 174 -2.73 0.03 -20.14
CA ALA A 174 -3.24 -1.15 -20.81
C ALA A 174 -3.06 -2.40 -19.92
N ARG A 175 -3.76 -3.50 -20.24
CA ARG A 175 -3.68 -4.75 -19.45
C ARG A 175 -2.33 -5.44 -19.57
N ASP A 176 -1.67 -5.27 -20.70
CA ASP A 176 -0.33 -5.76 -21.00
C ASP A 176 0.78 -4.83 -20.51
N GLU A 177 0.45 -3.67 -19.95
CA GLU A 177 1.41 -2.82 -19.25
C GLU A 177 1.61 -3.26 -17.81
N ARG A 178 2.79 -3.01 -17.25
CA ARG A 178 3.13 -3.16 -15.84
C ARG A 178 3.59 -1.83 -15.29
N VAL A 179 3.28 -1.60 -14.02
CA VAL A 179 3.77 -0.44 -13.25
C VAL A 179 4.85 -0.96 -12.32
N PHE A 180 6.02 -0.35 -12.39
CA PHE A 180 7.13 -0.59 -11.48
C PHE A 180 7.25 0.60 -10.55
N VAL A 181 7.23 0.33 -9.25
CA VAL A 181 7.61 1.31 -8.23
C VAL A 181 8.99 0.89 -7.75
N ARG A 182 9.94 1.80 -7.81
CA ARG A 182 11.29 1.63 -7.28
C ARG A 182 11.51 2.67 -6.19
N LEU A 183 12.02 2.21 -5.05
CA LEU A 183 12.25 3.06 -3.87
C LEU A 183 13.71 2.96 -3.45
N GLU A 184 14.31 4.09 -3.06
CA GLU A 184 15.73 4.17 -2.69
C GLU A 184 16.16 3.13 -1.65
N GLU A 185 15.29 2.76 -0.70
CA GLU A 185 15.57 1.80 0.37
C GLU A 185 15.68 0.34 -0.10
N ILE A 186 15.20 0.02 -1.31
CA ILE A 186 15.19 -1.34 -1.87
C ILE A 186 15.95 -1.40 -3.20
N ASP A 187 15.72 -0.40 -4.05
CA ASP A 187 16.10 -0.39 -5.46
C ASP A 187 17.16 0.69 -5.77
N GLU A 188 17.66 1.42 -4.76
CA GLU A 188 18.65 2.50 -4.87
C GLU A 188 18.22 3.71 -5.72
N VAL A 189 16.94 3.75 -6.14
CA VAL A 189 16.35 4.83 -6.92
C VAL A 189 14.89 5.05 -6.53
N ASP A 190 14.45 6.31 -6.58
CA ASP A 190 13.04 6.68 -6.43
C ASP A 190 12.43 6.96 -7.80
N GLU A 191 11.57 6.06 -8.27
CA GLU A 191 10.80 6.29 -9.49
C GLU A 191 9.56 5.40 -9.59
N VAL A 192 8.60 5.86 -10.39
CA VAL A 192 7.52 5.02 -10.90
C VAL A 192 7.61 4.99 -12.41
N ALA A 193 7.56 3.80 -12.98
CA ALA A 193 7.73 3.58 -14.40
C ALA A 193 6.70 2.59 -14.96
N ILE A 194 6.47 2.65 -16.26
CA ILE A 194 5.53 1.80 -16.98
C ILE A 194 6.25 1.11 -18.13
N GLU A 195 6.04 -0.20 -18.26
CA GLU A 195 6.61 -1.03 -19.33
C GLU A 195 5.50 -1.90 -19.95
N ARG A 196 5.52 -2.07 -21.28
CA ARG A 196 4.66 -3.05 -21.94
C ARG A 196 5.30 -4.43 -21.85
N THR A 197 4.63 -5.36 -21.18
CA THR A 197 5.02 -6.77 -21.15
C THR A 197 4.66 -7.43 -22.47
N THR A 198 5.66 -7.95 -23.19
CA THR A 198 5.37 -8.92 -24.25
C THR A 198 4.89 -10.21 -23.59
N ALA A 199 3.65 -10.62 -23.84
CA ALA A 199 3.11 -11.84 -23.24
C ALA A 199 3.97 -13.06 -23.62
N VAL A 200 4.56 -13.73 -22.62
CA VAL A 200 5.06 -15.10 -22.79
C VAL A 200 3.88 -16.04 -22.55
N GLY A 201 3.50 -16.80 -23.59
CA GLY A 201 2.63 -17.97 -23.46
C GLY A 201 1.19 -17.82 -23.95
N ALA A 202 0.99 -17.59 -25.25
CA ALA A 202 -0.18 -18.18 -25.89
C ALA A 202 0.03 -19.69 -25.89
N ALA A 203 -0.79 -20.39 -25.11
CA ALA A 203 -0.81 -21.84 -25.04
C ALA A 203 -0.80 -22.46 -26.45
N ALA A 204 0.08 -23.44 -26.63
CA ALA A 204 0.11 -24.28 -27.81
C ALA A 204 -1.31 -24.83 -28.07
N THR A 205 -1.91 -24.35 -29.16
CA THR A 205 -3.08 -24.98 -29.75
C THR A 205 -2.65 -26.40 -30.10
N LYS A 206 -3.38 -27.37 -29.53
CA LYS A 206 -3.41 -28.75 -30.01
C LYS A 206 -3.66 -28.72 -31.51
N GLU A 207 -2.69 -29.17 -32.29
CA GLU A 207 -2.94 -29.66 -33.64
C GLU A 207 -2.93 -31.19 -33.58
N ASP A 208 -3.94 -31.75 -34.24
CA ASP A 208 -4.26 -33.16 -34.39
C ASP A 208 -3.08 -34.01 -34.88
N GLY A 209 -3.05 -35.24 -34.40
CA GLY A 209 -2.21 -36.35 -34.87
C GLY A 209 -2.53 -37.63 -34.15
#